data_AF-A0A835M7R7-F1
#
_entry.id   AF-A0A835M7R7-F1
#
_cell.length_a   1.000
_cell.length_b   1.000
_cell.length_c   1.000
_cell.angle_alpha   90.00
_cell.angle_beta   90.00
_cell.angle_gamma   90.00
#
_symmetry.space_group_name_H-M   'P 1'
#
loop_
_entity.id
_entity.type
_entity.pdbx_description
1 polymer ?
#
loop_
_entity_poly.entity_id
_entity_poly.type
_entity_poly.pdbx_seq_one_letter_code
_entity_poly.pdbx_strand_id
1 'polypeptide(L)'
;MPFKFFNMWCSHPNFKEVVMECWKEPIMGHSLYILTQKLKRLKAVLKKWNKETFGNIRFKVEEETKRLEPMHEQFESGNVTEDFVMNMVDQENQVELLLQ
;
A
#
# COMPACT_ATOMS: atom_id res chain seq x y z
N MET A 1 -7.32 -16.09 8.92
CA MET A 1 -6.20 -15.15 9.14
C MET A 1 -6.51 -14.19 10.29
N PRO A 2 -5.64 -14.10 11.31
CA PRO A 2 -5.74 -13.09 12.36
C PRO A 2 -5.70 -11.67 11.76
N PHE A 3 -6.29 -10.71 12.46
CA PHE A 3 -6.16 -9.30 12.07
C PHE A 3 -4.73 -8.85 12.32
N LYS A 4 -4.12 -8.21 11.32
CA LYS A 4 -2.80 -7.59 11.43
C LYS A 4 -2.97 -6.10 11.27
N PHE A 5 -2.45 -5.35 12.24
CA PHE A 5 -2.29 -3.91 12.13
C PHE A 5 -1.01 -3.62 11.35
N PHE A 6 -1.04 -2.64 10.45
CA PHE A 6 0.13 -2.25 9.67
C PHE A 6 0.53 -0.82 10.03
N ASN A 7 1.79 -0.62 10.42
CA ASN A 7 2.28 0.69 10.86
C ASN A 7 2.15 1.77 9.77
N MET A 8 2.25 1.38 8.50
CA MET A 8 2.04 2.28 7.35
C MET A 8 0.68 2.98 7.35
N TRP A 9 -0.33 2.39 7.99
CA TRP A 9 -1.64 3.02 8.11
C TRP A 9 -1.55 4.34 8.87
N CYS A 10 -0.76 4.39 9.95
CA CYS A 10 -0.58 5.60 10.76
C CYS A 10 0.03 6.77 9.99
N SER A 11 0.80 6.48 8.94
CA SER A 11 1.43 7.50 8.10
C SER A 11 0.47 8.07 7.04
N HIS A 12 -0.67 7.42 6.79
CA HIS A 12 -1.64 7.91 5.81
C HIS A 12 -2.46 9.08 6.39
N PRO A 13 -2.58 10.23 5.70
CA PRO A 13 -3.25 11.42 6.23
C PRO A 13 -4.67 11.17 6.78
N ASN A 14 -5.47 10.38 6.05
CA ASN A 14 -6.85 10.09 6.42
C ASN A 14 -7.03 8.96 7.46
N PHE A 15 -5.98 8.29 7.91
CA PHE A 15 -6.15 7.12 8.80
C PHE A 15 -6.88 7.49 10.10
N LYS A 16 -6.50 8.60 10.72
CA LYS A 16 -7.13 9.07 11.97
C LYS A 16 -8.61 9.34 11.78
N GLU A 17 -8.99 9.95 10.66
CA GLU A 17 -10.38 10.25 10.31
C GLU A 17 -11.21 8.97 10.17
N VAL A 18 -10.73 8.00 9.41
CA VAL A 18 -11.40 6.69 9.22
C VAL A 18 -11.66 5.98 10.55
N VAL A 19 -10.67 5.98 11.46
CA VAL A 19 -10.82 5.38 12.80
C VAL A 19 -11.86 6.16 13.61
N MET A 20 -11.79 7.49 13.62
CA MET A 20 -12.70 8.35 14.40
C MET A 20 -14.15 8.24 13.93
N GLU A 21 -14.40 8.25 12.62
CA GLU A 21 -15.74 8.11 12.05
C GLU A 21 -16.36 6.77 12.46
N CYS A 22 -15.62 5.67 12.26
CA CYS A 22 -16.06 4.34 12.69
C CYS A 22 -16.32 4.29 14.21
N TRP A 23 -15.51 5.00 15.02
CA TRP A 23 -15.62 4.96 16.47
C TRP A 23 -16.77 5.80 17.02
N LYS A 24 -17.19 6.86 16.33
CA LYS A 24 -18.29 7.74 16.76
C LYS A 24 -19.66 7.08 16.64
N GLU A 25 -19.81 6.10 15.74
CA GLU A 25 -21.10 5.45 15.53
C GLU A 25 -21.62 4.78 16.82
N PRO A 26 -22.86 5.09 17.25
CA PRO A 26 -23.40 4.58 18.50
C PRO A 26 -23.68 3.07 18.41
N ILE A 27 -23.51 2.39 19.55
CA ILE A 27 -23.83 0.97 19.74
C ILE A 27 -24.49 0.85 21.11
N MET A 28 -25.63 0.18 21.18
CA MET A 28 -26.35 -0.07 22.42
C MET A 28 -25.93 -1.42 23.04
N GLY A 29 -25.87 -1.46 24.37
CA GLY A 29 -25.53 -2.66 25.13
C GLY A 29 -24.73 -2.35 26.38
N HIS A 30 -24.27 -3.38 27.08
CA HIS A 30 -23.34 -3.21 28.18
C HIS A 30 -21.93 -2.85 27.67
N SER A 31 -21.10 -2.28 28.54
CA SER A 31 -19.78 -1.72 28.20
C SER A 31 -18.90 -2.67 27.38
N LEU A 32 -18.78 -3.93 27.80
CA LEU A 32 -17.95 -4.93 27.10
C LEU A 32 -18.50 -5.27 25.71
N TYR A 33 -19.83 -5.34 25.56
CA TYR A 33 -20.47 -5.55 24.26
C TYR A 33 -20.19 -4.38 23.33
N ILE A 34 -20.39 -3.15 23.81
CA ILE A 34 -20.12 -1.93 23.02
C ILE A 34 -18.69 -1.93 22.51
N LEU A 35 -17.71 -2.16 23.40
CA LEU A 35 -16.29 -2.22 23.02
C LEU A 35 -16.03 -3.30 21.97
N THR A 36 -16.54 -4.51 22.20
CA THR A 36 -16.35 -5.64 21.28
C THR A 36 -16.93 -5.35 19.90
N GLN A 37 -18.12 -4.74 19.83
CA GLN A 37 -18.75 -4.42 18.55
C GLN A 37 -18.03 -3.28 17.83
N LYS A 38 -17.57 -2.25 18.54
CA LYS A 38 -16.76 -1.18 17.95
C LYS A 38 -15.46 -1.74 17.34
N LEU A 39 -14.76 -2.61 18.05
CA LEU A 39 -13.55 -3.26 17.54
C LEU A 39 -13.83 -4.17 16.32
N LYS A 40 -14.94 -4.92 16.34
CA LYS A 40 -15.37 -5.74 15.19
C LYS A 40 -15.65 -4.88 13.95
N ARG A 41 -16.37 -3.76 14.13
CA ARG A 41 -16.67 -2.81 13.05
C ARG A 41 -15.39 -2.17 12.51
N LEU A 42 -14.54 -1.68 13.40
CA LEU A 42 -13.27 -1.05 13.03
C LEU A 42 -12.39 -1.99 12.22
N LYS A 43 -12.31 -3.26 12.62
CA LYS A 43 -11.61 -4.30 11.85
C LYS A 43 -12.15 -4.46 10.42
N ALA A 44 -13.46 -4.41 10.23
CA ALA A 44 -14.06 -4.52 8.90
C ALA A 44 -13.78 -3.27 8.04
N VAL A 45 -13.93 -2.08 8.62
CA VAL A 45 -13.65 -0.79 7.98
C VAL A 45 -12.19 -0.72 7.54
N LEU A 46 -11.24 -1.01 8.44
CA LEU A 46 -9.81 -0.97 8.13
C LEU A 46 -9.41 -1.99 7.06
N LYS A 47 -10.05 -3.17 7.01
CA LYS A 47 -9.81 -4.14 5.93
C LYS A 47 -10.24 -3.60 4.57
N LYS A 48 -11.43 -2.97 4.49
CA LYS A 48 -11.96 -2.38 3.27
C LYS A 48 -11.07 -1.21 2.83
N TRP A 49 -10.85 -0.26 3.74
CA TRP A 49 -10.00 0.90 3.52
C TRP A 49 -8.59 0.50 3.08
N ASN A 50 -7.98 -0.51 3.71
CA ASN A 50 -6.67 -0.99 3.30
C ASN A 50 -6.64 -1.50 1.85
N LYS A 51 -7.69 -2.17 1.38
CA LYS A 51 -7.79 -2.63 0.00
C LYS A 51 -7.97 -1.46 -0.97
N GLU A 52 -8.80 -0.47 -0.61
CA GLU A 52 -9.09 0.68 -1.46
C GLU A 52 -7.89 1.63 -1.57
N THR A 53 -7.18 1.86 -0.47
CA THR A 53 -6.06 2.80 -0.40
C THR A 53 -4.73 2.17 -0.82
N PHE A 54 -4.46 0.93 -0.41
CA PHE A 54 -3.16 0.28 -0.62
C PHE A 54 -3.22 -0.94 -1.54
N GLY A 55 -4.40 -1.35 -2.01
CA GLY A 55 -4.54 -2.49 -2.92
C GLY A 55 -3.79 -2.28 -4.24
N ASN A 56 -3.83 -1.06 -4.77
CA ASN A 56 -3.09 -0.69 -5.99
C ASN A 56 -1.57 -0.68 -5.76
N ILE A 57 -1.10 -0.44 -4.54
CA ILE A 57 0.36 -0.44 -4.27
C ILE A 57 0.94 -1.82 -4.48
N ARG A 58 0.25 -2.89 -4.09
CA ARG A 58 0.73 -4.25 -4.37
C ARG A 58 0.80 -4.53 -5.87
N PHE A 59 -0.23 -4.13 -6.60
CA PHE A 59 -0.25 -4.26 -8.06
C PHE A 59 0.89 -3.46 -8.70
N LYS A 60 1.08 -2.21 -8.29
CA LYS A 60 2.15 -1.34 -8.79
C LYS A 60 3.54 -1.89 -8.43
N VAL A 61 3.74 -2.37 -7.21
CA VAL A 61 5.00 -3.00 -6.81
C VAL A 61 5.28 -4.25 -7.64
N GLU A 62 4.27 -5.10 -7.88
CA GLU A 62 4.43 -6.29 -8.72
C GLU A 62 4.72 -5.95 -10.18
N GLU A 63 4.03 -4.95 -10.73
CA GLU A 63 4.25 -4.43 -12.08
C GLU A 63 5.66 -3.85 -12.25
N GLU A 64 6.09 -2.99 -11.31
CA GLU A 64 7.44 -2.43 -11.31
C GLU A 64 8.49 -3.52 -11.09
N THR A 65 8.22 -4.55 -10.28
CA THR A 65 9.14 -5.68 -10.09
C THR A 65 9.31 -6.45 -11.40
N LYS A 66 8.21 -6.75 -12.11
CA LYS A 66 8.24 -7.38 -13.45
C LYS A 66 8.94 -6.53 -14.50
N ARG A 67 8.82 -5.21 -14.43
CA ARG A 67 9.56 -4.29 -15.31
C ARG A 67 11.07 -4.37 -15.08
N LEU A 68 11.50 -4.58 -13.84
CA LEU A 68 12.91 -4.64 -13.45
C LEU A 68 13.53 -6.04 -13.62
N GLU A 69 12.74 -7.12 -13.67
CA GLU A 69 13.22 -8.50 -13.85
C GLU A 69 14.16 -8.67 -15.08
N PRO A 70 13.79 -8.23 -16.30
CA PRO A 70 14.67 -8.36 -17.47
C PRO A 70 15.97 -7.56 -17.34
N MET A 71 15.93 -6.41 -16.64
CA MET A 71 17.11 -5.60 -16.38
C MET A 71 18.08 -6.31 -15.42
N HIS A 72 17.54 -6.99 -14.41
CA HIS A 72 18.35 -7.75 -13.45
C HIS A 72 19.03 -8.93 -14.15
N GLU A 73 18.31 -9.68 -14.99
CA GLU A 73 18.87 -10.81 -15.76
C GLU A 73 19.93 -10.38 -16.78
N GLN A 74 19.73 -9.25 -17.47
CA GLN A 74 20.72 -8.71 -18.42
C GLN A 74 21.99 -8.24 -17.72
N PHE A 75 21.85 -7.64 -16.53
CA PHE A 75 22.99 -7.26 -15.70
C PHE A 75 23.77 -8.47 -15.19
N GLU A 76 23.09 -9.50 -14.68
CA GLU A 76 23.73 -10.73 -14.17
C GLU A 76 24.40 -11.56 -15.27
N SER A 77 23.83 -11.58 -16.48
CA SER A 77 24.42 -12.26 -17.64
C SER A 77 25.59 -11.49 -18.27
N GLY A 78 25.89 -10.27 -17.82
CA GLY A 78 26.94 -9.41 -18.36
C GLY A 78 26.66 -8.89 -19.77
N ASN A 79 25.41 -9.03 -20.24
CA ASN A 79 25.02 -8.74 -21.61
C ASN A 79 24.42 -7.33 -21.66
N VAL A 80 25.29 -6.32 -21.62
CA VAL A 80 24.92 -4.89 -21.64
C VAL A 80 24.64 -4.48 -23.08
N THR A 81 23.35 -4.41 -23.46
CA THR A 81 22.90 -4.00 -24.80
C THR A 81 22.60 -2.49 -24.85
N GLU A 82 22.54 -1.91 -26.05
CA GLU A 82 22.12 -0.51 -26.23
C GLU A 82 20.71 -0.27 -25.66
N ASP A 83 19.80 -1.23 -25.81
CA ASP A 83 18.45 -1.20 -25.24
C ASP A 83 18.48 -1.12 -23.70
N PHE A 84 19.43 -1.81 -23.05
CA PHE A 84 19.60 -1.75 -21.59
C PHE A 84 20.01 -0.35 -21.13
N VAL A 85 20.92 0.30 -21.87
CA VAL A 85 21.36 1.67 -21.58
C VAL A 85 20.24 2.67 -21.82
N MET A 86 19.48 2.55 -22.92
CA MET A 86 18.32 3.41 -23.19
C MET A 86 17.26 3.30 -22.09
N ASN A 87 16.96 2.09 -21.64
CA ASN A 87 15.97 1.90 -20.58
C ASN A 87 16.41 2.47 -19.21
N MET A 88 17.71 2.53 -18.90
CA MET A 88 18.20 3.20 -17.69
C MET A 88 18.01 4.72 -17.75
N VAL A 89 18.36 5.32 -18.89
CA VAL A 89 18.21 6.77 -19.11
C VAL A 89 16.73 7.17 -19.01
N ASP A 90 15.82 6.35 -19.52
CA ASP A 90 14.38 6.57 -19.40
C ASP A 90 13.87 6.49 -17.95
N GLN A 91 14.45 5.62 -17.12
CA GLN A 91 14.11 5.56 -15.69
C GLN A 91 14.62 6.79 -14.92
N GLU A 92 15.86 7.23 -15.19
CA GLU A 92 16.41 8.44 -14.57
C GLU A 92 15.58 9.68 -14.91
N ASN A 93 15.20 9.84 -16.19
CA ASN A 93 14.34 10.94 -16.63
C ASN A 93 12.95 10.90 -15.98
N GLN A 94 12.35 9.71 -15.78
CA GLN A 94 11.07 9.58 -15.07
C GLN A 94 11.16 9.97 -13.59
N VAL A 95 12.27 9.67 -12.92
CA VAL A 95 12.49 10.07 -11.52
C VAL A 95 12.69 11.57 -11.40
N GLU A 96 13.42 12.18 -12.33
CA GLU A 96 13.65 13.63 -12.36
C GLU A 96 12.34 14.41 -12.58
N LEU A 97 11.45 13.91 -13.45
CA LEU A 97 10.12 14.48 -13.69
C LEU A 97 9.18 14.40 -12.49
N LEU A 98 9.38 13.46 -11.56
CA LEU A 98 8.57 13.34 -10.34
C LEU A 98 9.05 14.25 -9.20
N LEU A 99 10.22 14.89 -9.37
CA LEU A 99 10.84 15.78 -8.39
C LEU A 99 10.70 17.27 -8.74
N GLN A 100 10.09 17.61 -9.89
CA GLN A 100 9.69 18.97 -10.28
C GLN A 100 8.21 19.23 -9.97
#